data_AF-A0A7S2GQG1-F1
#
_entry.id   AF-A0A7S2GQG1-F1
#
_cell.length_a   1.000
_cell.length_b   1.000
_cell.length_c   1.000
_cell.angle_alpha   90.00
_cell.angle_beta   90.00
_cell.angle_gamma   90.00
#
_symmetry.space_group_name_H-M   'P 1'
#
loop_
_entity.id
_entity.type
_entity.pdbx_description
1 polymer ?
#
loop_
_entity_poly.entity_id
_entity_poly.type
_entity_poly.pdbx_seq_one_letter_code
_entity_poly.pdbx_strand_id
1 'polypeptide(L)'
;SGRSDNFAEQVDRQLDTEFICAICLEYPEDPVKLPCRHAFCKACVASVRKKSMLQSCPLCRTPLPPCAERLCAEAARLYVEVERNISQNAVSWSSLPTNLRIKMKNATILYNEAAAQGSAEAQFNLGSLYDSGRGMDRDELLAVEW
;
A
#
# COMPACT_ATOMS: atom_id res chain seq x y z
N SER A 1 -53.17 6.04 11.82
CA SER A 1 -52.19 5.52 12.80
C SER A 1 -51.71 4.18 12.28
N GLY A 2 -50.46 3.93 11.92
CA GLY A 2 -49.26 4.76 11.88
C GLY A 2 -48.33 4.19 10.80
N ARG A 3 -47.52 5.07 10.22
CA ARG A 3 -46.31 4.75 9.45
C ARG A 3 -45.32 3.97 10.33
N SER A 4 -44.60 3.05 9.72
CA SER A 4 -43.16 2.82 9.94
C SER A 4 -42.73 1.64 9.06
N ASP A 5 -41.58 1.61 8.40
CA ASP A 5 -40.68 2.60 7.83
C ASP A 5 -39.82 1.79 6.85
N ASN A 6 -40.21 1.70 5.57
CA ASN A 6 -39.34 1.11 4.53
C ASN A 6 -38.30 2.14 4.05
N PHE A 7 -37.66 2.83 4.99
CA PHE A 7 -36.60 3.80 4.71
C PHE A 7 -35.21 3.15 4.62
N ALA A 8 -35.06 1.88 5.02
CA ALA A 8 -33.77 1.18 5.02
C ALA A 8 -33.39 0.55 3.66
N GLU A 9 -34.36 0.33 2.75
CA GLU A 9 -34.09 -0.25 1.42
C GLU A 9 -33.89 0.80 0.31
N GLN A 10 -34.10 2.08 0.60
CA GLN A 10 -34.19 3.13 -0.41
C GLN A 10 -33.10 4.23 -0.33
N VAL A 11 -32.13 4.11 0.58
CA VAL A 11 -31.13 5.19 0.81
C VAL A 11 -29.70 4.85 0.33
N ASP A 12 -29.41 3.62 -0.11
CA ASP A 12 -28.04 3.26 -0.56
C ASP A 12 -27.91 3.05 -2.08
N ARG A 13 -28.91 3.47 -2.87
CA ARG A 13 -29.01 3.15 -4.31
C ARG A 13 -29.07 4.36 -5.23
N GLN A 14 -28.60 5.52 -4.78
CA GLN A 14 -28.53 6.74 -5.58
C GLN A 14 -27.21 7.48 -5.31
N LEU A 15 -26.15 7.03 -6.01
CA LEU A 15 -25.12 7.82 -6.69
C LEU A 15 -24.00 6.89 -7.24
N ASP A 16 -24.37 5.70 -7.72
CA ASP A 16 -23.58 4.98 -8.74
C ASP A 16 -23.80 5.65 -10.10
N THR A 17 -23.53 6.96 -10.19
CA THR A 17 -23.26 7.56 -11.50
C THR A 17 -22.03 6.83 -12.03
N GLU A 18 -22.27 5.90 -12.95
CA GLU A 18 -21.34 5.11 -13.76
C GLU A 18 -19.93 5.69 -13.70
N PHE A 19 -19.13 5.24 -12.73
CA PHE A 19 -17.76 5.68 -12.62
C PHE A 19 -16.97 5.01 -13.74
N ILE A 20 -16.89 5.66 -14.90
CA ILE A 20 -16.14 5.19 -16.07
C ILE A 20 -14.67 5.58 -15.89
N CYS A 21 -13.76 4.67 -16.24
CA CYS A 21 -12.34 4.98 -16.29
C CYS A 21 -12.08 5.99 -17.41
N ALA A 22 -11.70 7.23 -17.08
CA ALA A 22 -11.44 8.27 -18.10
C ALA A 22 -10.18 8.03 -18.97
N ILE A 23 -9.50 6.89 -18.81
CA ILE A 23 -8.35 6.48 -19.64
C ILE A 23 -8.78 5.53 -20.76
N CYS A 24 -9.54 4.47 -20.44
CA CYS A 24 -10.03 3.50 -21.44
C CYS A 24 -11.49 3.72 -21.86
N LEU A 25 -12.22 4.59 -21.17
CA LEU A 25 -13.65 4.88 -21.40
C LEU A 25 -14.58 3.68 -21.16
N GLU A 26 -14.16 2.74 -20.31
CA GLU A 26 -14.92 1.55 -19.89
C GLU A 26 -15.16 1.53 -18.37
N TYR A 27 -16.01 0.60 -17.90
CA TYR A 27 -16.15 0.33 -16.47
C TYR A 27 -14.83 -0.20 -15.89
N PRO A 28 -14.31 0.35 -14.79
CA PRO A 28 -12.97 0.04 -14.34
C PRO A 28 -12.87 -1.36 -13.73
N GLU A 29 -12.07 -2.21 -14.36
CA GLU A 29 -11.60 -3.46 -13.78
C GLU A 29 -10.47 -3.18 -12.76
N ASP A 30 -10.57 -3.78 -11.57
CA ASP A 30 -9.65 -3.58 -10.43
C ASP A 30 -9.36 -2.08 -10.18
N PRO A 31 -10.37 -1.30 -9.74
CA PRO A 31 -10.28 0.15 -9.67
C PRO A 31 -9.30 0.62 -8.59
N VAL A 32 -8.27 1.35 -9.02
CA VAL A 32 -7.37 2.08 -8.12
C VAL A 32 -8.01 3.40 -7.73
N LYS A 33 -8.51 3.49 -6.49
CA LYS A 33 -9.09 4.72 -5.93
C LYS A 33 -7.97 5.66 -5.47
N LEU A 34 -7.94 6.87 -6.02
CA LEU A 34 -6.97 7.90 -5.68
C LEU A 34 -7.45 8.75 -4.49
N PRO A 35 -6.54 9.42 -3.75
CA PRO A 35 -6.90 10.34 -2.67
C PRO A 35 -7.80 11.49 -3.12
N CYS A 36 -7.72 11.89 -4.39
CA CYS A 36 -8.59 12.89 -5.00
C CYS A 36 -9.99 12.37 -5.39
N ARG A 37 -10.35 11.15 -4.96
CA ARG A 37 -11.64 10.47 -5.19
C ARG A 37 -11.92 10.05 -6.64
N HIS A 38 -10.99 10.28 -7.56
CA HIS A 38 -11.01 9.64 -8.88
C HIS A 38 -10.52 8.19 -8.79
N ALA A 39 -11.03 7.32 -9.64
CA ALA A 39 -10.53 5.95 -9.80
C ALA A 39 -10.21 5.62 -11.27
N PHE A 40 -9.36 4.63 -11.50
CA PHE A 40 -9.01 4.17 -12.84
C PHE A 40 -8.65 2.68 -12.77
N CYS A 41 -8.71 1.96 -13.89
CA CYS A 41 -8.28 0.55 -13.90
C CYS A 41 -6.81 0.45 -13.47
N LYS A 42 -6.44 -0.58 -12.72
CA LYS A 42 -5.03 -0.84 -12.34
C LYS A 42 -4.09 -0.83 -13.55
N ALA A 43 -4.49 -1.46 -14.66
CA ALA A 43 -3.72 -1.47 -15.90
C ALA A 43 -3.58 -0.08 -16.55
N CYS A 44 -4.63 0.74 -16.46
CA CYS A 44 -4.63 2.11 -16.96
C CYS A 44 -3.71 3.02 -16.14
N VAL A 45 -3.74 2.91 -14.80
CA VAL A 45 -2.78 3.60 -13.92
C VAL A 45 -1.36 3.17 -14.22
N ALA A 46 -1.10 1.86 -14.35
CA ALA A 46 0.23 1.35 -14.71
C ALA A 46 0.74 1.92 -16.05
N SER A 47 -0.16 2.09 -17.03
CA SER A 47 0.17 2.71 -18.32
C SER A 47 0.53 4.19 -18.18
N VAL A 48 -0.18 4.93 -17.32
CA VAL A 48 0.18 6.33 -16.99
C VAL A 48 1.55 6.38 -16.33
N ARG A 49 1.83 5.47 -15.39
CA ARG A 49 3.13 5.41 -14.70
C ARG A 49 4.30 5.17 -15.67
N LYS A 50 4.11 4.37 -16.71
CA LYS A 50 5.15 4.09 -17.74
C LYS A 50 5.38 5.25 -18.71
N LYS A 51 4.34 6.05 -18.99
CA LYS A 51 4.38 7.10 -20.03
C LYS A 51 4.62 8.51 -19.50
N SER A 52 4.25 8.78 -18.24
CA SER A 52 4.23 10.13 -17.68
C SER A 52 5.27 10.32 -16.59
N MET A 53 6.13 11.33 -16.76
CA MET A 53 7.08 11.74 -15.73
C MET A 53 6.40 12.36 -14.49
N LEU A 54 5.17 12.88 -14.63
CA LEU A 54 4.50 13.65 -13.59
C LEU A 54 3.74 12.78 -12.57
N GLN A 55 3.57 11.47 -12.83
CA GLN A 55 2.95 10.48 -11.92
C GLN A 55 1.71 11.06 -11.20
N SER A 56 0.78 11.65 -11.94
CA SER A 56 -0.36 12.40 -11.41
C SER A 56 -1.69 11.95 -12.01
N CYS A 57 -2.78 12.21 -11.27
CA CYS A 57 -4.14 11.95 -11.70
C CYS A 57 -4.44 12.65 -13.04
N PRO A 58 -4.89 11.94 -14.08
CA PRO A 58 -5.21 12.55 -15.37
C PRO A 58 -6.29 13.63 -15.32
N LEU A 59 -7.17 13.60 -14.32
CA LEU A 59 -8.30 14.53 -14.22
C LEU A 59 -7.98 15.80 -13.42
N CYS A 60 -7.29 15.66 -12.28
CA CYS A 60 -7.07 16.78 -11.35
C CYS A 60 -5.60 17.05 -11.01
N ARG A 61 -4.66 16.27 -11.58
CA ARG A 61 -3.21 16.39 -11.38
C ARG A 61 -2.72 16.16 -9.95
N THR A 62 -3.57 15.68 -9.03
CA THR A 62 -3.13 15.19 -7.71
C THR A 62 -2.10 14.07 -7.90
N PRO A 63 -0.97 14.05 -7.17
CA PRO A 63 0.00 12.97 -7.27
C PRO A 63 -0.65 11.59 -7.07
N LEU A 64 -0.24 10.62 -7.89
CA LEU A 64 -0.66 9.24 -7.72
C LEU A 64 0.01 8.66 -6.47
N PRO A 65 -0.65 7.72 -5.77
CA PRO A 65 0.02 6.88 -4.79
C PRO A 65 1.27 6.21 -5.40
N PRO A 66 2.33 6.00 -4.60
CA PRO A 66 3.53 5.33 -5.07
C PRO A 66 3.23 3.92 -5.57
N CYS A 67 3.97 3.49 -6.59
CA CYS A 67 3.87 2.12 -7.09
C CYS A 67 4.56 1.13 -6.15
N ALA A 68 4.17 -0.14 -6.28
CA ALA A 68 4.70 -1.25 -5.49
C ALA A 68 6.24 -1.28 -5.50
N GLU A 69 6.86 -1.02 -6.66
CA GLU A 69 8.32 -1.01 -6.82
C GLU A 69 8.97 0.11 -5.99
N ARG A 70 8.36 1.30 -5.98
CA ARG A 70 8.87 2.44 -5.19
C ARG A 70 8.71 2.22 -3.70
N LEU A 71 7.57 1.65 -3.28
CA LEU A 71 7.30 1.30 -1.89
C LEU A 71 8.29 0.24 -1.41
N CYS A 72 8.46 -0.84 -2.18
CA CYS A 72 9.41 -1.91 -1.88
C CYS A 72 10.84 -1.39 -1.79
N ALA A 73 11.27 -0.54 -2.73
CA ALA A 73 12.61 0.04 -2.72
C ALA A 73 12.86 1.01 -1.56
N GLU A 74 11.85 1.75 -1.09
CA GLU A 74 11.97 2.57 0.12
C GLU A 74 12.04 1.70 1.38
N ALA A 75 11.19 0.67 1.47
CA ALA A 75 11.21 -0.29 2.56
C ALA A 75 12.58 -0.96 2.71
N ALA A 76 13.14 -1.46 1.61
CA ALA A 76 14.47 -2.07 1.57
C ALA A 76 15.57 -1.08 2.00
N ARG A 77 15.48 0.19 1.58
CA ARG A 77 16.45 1.21 2.01
C ARG A 77 16.44 1.42 3.53
N LEU A 78 15.25 1.53 4.14
CA LEU A 78 15.13 1.66 5.59
C LEU A 78 15.64 0.42 6.32
N TYR A 79 15.30 -0.77 5.83
CA TYR A 79 15.76 -2.04 6.41
C TYR A 79 17.28 -2.16 6.41
N VAL A 80 17.90 -1.98 5.25
CA VAL A 80 19.37 -2.03 5.08
C VAL A 80 20.05 -0.97 5.94
N GLU A 81 19.44 0.20 6.13
CA GLU A 81 19.97 1.21 7.05
C GLU A 81 20.00 0.74 8.51
N VAL A 82 18.94 0.08 8.97
CA VAL A 82 18.88 -0.51 10.31
C VAL A 82 19.92 -1.62 10.47
N GLU A 83 20.01 -2.54 9.51
CA GLU A 83 21.01 -3.62 9.54
C GLU A 83 22.45 -3.10 9.57
N ARG A 84 22.73 -2.08 8.75
CA ARG A 84 24.04 -1.43 8.74
C ARG A 84 24.36 -0.81 10.10
N ASN A 85 23.39 -0.15 10.73
CA ASN A 85 23.58 0.44 12.06
C ASN A 85 23.81 -0.63 13.14
N ILE A 86 23.11 -1.76 13.07
CA ILE A 86 23.32 -2.91 13.96
C ILE A 86 24.75 -3.43 13.81
N SER A 87 25.18 -3.68 12.57
CA SER A 87 26.52 -4.18 12.28
C SER A 87 27.62 -3.21 12.70
N GLN A 88 27.46 -1.92 12.44
CA GLN A 88 28.49 -0.90 12.72
C GLN A 88 28.57 -0.54 14.21
N ASN A 89 27.44 -0.50 14.92
CA ASN A 89 27.39 -0.07 16.31
C ASN A 89 27.29 -1.23 17.32
N ALA A 90 27.36 -2.47 16.84
CA ALA A 90 27.22 -3.70 17.63
C ALA A 90 25.97 -3.73 18.54
N VAL A 91 24.86 -3.14 18.09
CA VAL A 91 23.58 -3.14 18.81
C VAL A 91 22.73 -4.35 18.41
N SER A 92 22.05 -4.99 19.38
CA SER A 92 21.13 -6.10 19.10
C SER A 92 19.76 -5.61 18.62
N TRP A 93 19.05 -6.42 17.83
CA TRP A 93 17.64 -6.20 17.46
C TRP A 93 16.74 -6.00 18.69
N SER A 94 16.98 -6.73 19.78
CA SER A 94 16.23 -6.57 21.04
C SER A 94 16.45 -5.21 21.71
N SER A 95 17.63 -4.62 21.52
CA SER A 95 18.08 -3.39 22.15
C SER A 95 18.21 -2.23 21.17
N LEU A 96 17.41 -2.23 20.10
CA LEU A 96 17.41 -1.16 19.12
C LEU A 96 17.05 0.21 19.74
N PRO A 97 17.81 1.27 19.44
CA PRO A 97 17.41 2.65 19.70
C PRO A 97 16.05 3.00 19.07
N THR A 98 15.30 3.90 19.71
CA THR A 98 13.93 4.27 19.30
C THR A 98 13.84 4.71 17.84
N ASN A 99 14.79 5.51 17.36
CA ASN A 99 14.80 5.98 15.97
C ASN A 99 14.91 4.83 14.97
N LEU A 100 15.70 3.79 15.28
CA LEU A 100 15.84 2.62 14.40
C LEU A 100 14.61 1.70 14.48
N ARG A 101 13.96 1.59 15.64
CA ARG A 101 12.66 0.89 15.76
C ARG A 101 11.60 1.56 14.89
N ILE A 102 11.55 2.89 14.88
CA ILE A 102 10.62 3.64 14.02
C ILE A 102 10.92 3.37 12.54
N LYS A 103 12.20 3.37 12.13
CA LYS A 103 12.59 3.01 10.75
C LYS A 103 12.17 1.60 10.37
N MET A 104 12.37 0.64 11.27
CA MET A 104 11.97 -0.75 11.06
C MET A 104 10.44 -0.87 10.89
N LYS A 105 9.67 -0.23 11.77
CA LYS A 105 8.21 -0.19 11.65
C LYS A 105 7.74 0.42 10.33
N ASN A 106 8.37 1.50 9.90
CA ASN A 106 8.06 2.15 8.63
C ASN A 106 8.40 1.24 7.44
N ALA A 107 9.52 0.51 7.48
CA ALA A 107 9.87 -0.47 6.45
C ALA A 107 8.78 -1.54 6.31
N THR A 108 8.29 -2.08 7.43
CA THR A 108 7.22 -3.10 7.42
C THR A 108 5.90 -2.56 6.88
N ILE A 109 5.53 -1.32 7.21
CA ILE A 109 4.34 -0.66 6.65
C ILE A 109 4.46 -0.55 5.12
N LEU A 110 5.61 -0.08 4.64
CA LEU A 110 5.86 0.08 3.20
C LEU A 110 5.87 -1.26 2.46
N TYR A 111 6.45 -2.31 3.06
CA TYR A 111 6.36 -3.65 2.47
C TYR A 111 4.91 -4.15 2.44
N ASN A 112 4.12 -3.96 3.50
CA ASN A 112 2.69 -4.32 3.49
C ASN A 112 1.94 -3.61 2.34
N GLU A 113 2.14 -2.30 2.17
CA GLU A 113 1.53 -1.54 1.09
C GLU A 113 1.99 -2.02 -0.30
N ALA A 114 3.27 -2.37 -0.46
CA ALA A 114 3.81 -2.91 -1.70
C ALA A 114 3.27 -4.32 -1.99
N ALA A 115 3.17 -5.18 -0.98
CA ALA A 115 2.64 -6.53 -1.07
C ALA A 115 1.15 -6.52 -1.45
N ALA A 116 0.36 -5.60 -0.86
CA ALA A 116 -1.04 -5.37 -1.22
C ALA A 116 -1.21 -4.90 -2.68
N GLN A 117 -0.20 -4.25 -3.27
CA GLN A 117 -0.19 -3.93 -4.70
C GLN A 117 0.25 -5.10 -5.61
N GLY A 118 0.70 -6.22 -5.02
CA GLY A 118 1.16 -7.43 -5.70
C GLY A 118 2.67 -7.56 -5.88
N SER A 119 3.48 -6.84 -5.09
CA SER A 119 4.95 -7.00 -5.13
C SER A 119 5.36 -8.31 -4.48
N ALA A 120 5.82 -9.27 -5.29
CA ALA A 120 6.36 -10.54 -4.81
C ALA A 120 7.62 -10.36 -3.93
N GLU A 121 8.45 -9.37 -4.23
CA GLU A 121 9.62 -9.03 -3.41
C GLU A 121 9.17 -8.56 -2.01
N ALA A 122 8.13 -7.73 -1.94
CA ALA A 122 7.61 -7.24 -0.66
C ALA A 122 6.97 -8.36 0.16
N GLN A 123 6.21 -9.25 -0.48
CA GLN A 123 5.63 -10.45 0.15
C GLN A 123 6.72 -11.32 0.79
N PHE A 124 7.75 -11.69 0.00
CA PHE A 124 8.88 -12.46 0.51
C PHE A 124 9.59 -11.78 1.69
N ASN A 125 9.84 -10.47 1.58
CA ASN A 125 10.49 -9.71 2.63
C ASN A 125 9.63 -9.67 3.91
N LEU A 126 8.31 -9.47 3.81
CA LEU A 126 7.41 -9.53 4.97
C LEU A 126 7.44 -10.89 5.65
N GLY A 127 7.33 -11.98 4.89
CA GLY A 127 7.40 -13.34 5.43
C GLY A 127 8.69 -13.56 6.23
N SER A 128 9.84 -13.12 5.68
CA SER A 128 11.12 -13.20 6.37
C SER A 128 11.20 -12.32 7.63
N LEU A 129 10.59 -11.12 7.62
CA LEU A 129 10.54 -10.25 8.79
C LEU A 129 9.72 -10.85 9.94
N TYR A 130 8.54 -11.38 9.63
CA TYR A 130 7.65 -12.00 10.62
C TYR A 130 8.20 -13.31 11.17
N ASP A 131 8.84 -14.13 10.33
CA ASP A 131 9.51 -15.37 10.78
C ASP A 131 10.70 -15.08 11.70
N SER A 132 11.53 -14.09 11.34
CA SER A 132 12.75 -13.80 12.09
C SER A 132 12.55 -12.95 13.35
N GLY A 133 11.42 -12.24 13.48
CA GLY A 133 11.16 -11.34 14.62
C GLY A 133 12.17 -10.17 14.73
N ARG A 134 12.80 -9.78 13.62
CA ARG A 134 13.83 -8.73 13.63
C ARG A 134 13.21 -7.36 13.83
N GLY A 135 13.37 -6.81 15.04
CA GLY A 135 12.93 -5.44 15.38
C GLY A 135 11.41 -5.27 15.47
N MET A 136 10.67 -6.38 15.50
CA MET A 136 9.23 -6.49 15.69
C MET A 136 8.91 -7.76 16.47
N ASP A 137 7.72 -7.85 17.05
CA ASP A 137 7.26 -9.09 17.65
C ASP A 137 7.09 -10.17 16.55
N ARG A 138 7.61 -11.37 16.81
CA ARG A 138 7.52 -12.52 15.90
C ARG A 138 6.06 -12.93 15.80
N ASP A 139 5.57 -13.14 14.57
CA ASP A 139 4.21 -13.60 14.30
C ASP A 139 4.23 -14.65 13.19
N GLU A 140 4.24 -15.93 13.57
CA GLU A 140 4.34 -17.05 12.62
C GLU A 140 3.11 -17.15 11.71
N LEU A 141 1.92 -16.71 12.17
CA LEU A 141 0.71 -16.76 11.37
C LEU A 141 0.76 -15.72 10.25
N LEU A 142 1.19 -14.50 10.58
CA LEU A 142 1.36 -13.44 9.60
C LEU A 142 2.55 -13.71 8.66
N ALA A 143 3.55 -14.48 9.09
CA ALA A 143 4.65 -14.92 8.23
C ALA A 143 4.21 -15.86 7.10
N VAL A 144 3.23 -16.75 7.35
CA VAL A 144 2.70 -17.69 6.36
C VAL A 144 1.68 -17.04 5.43
N GLU A 145 1.07 -15.93 5.85
CA GLU A 145 0.10 -15.18 5.04
C GLU A 145 0.75 -14.47 3.84
N TRP A 146 2.03 -14.10 3.95
CA TRP A 146 2.78 -13.36 2.93
C TRP A 146 3.72 -14.26 2.11
#